data_AF-A0A0S8DYJ3-F1
#
_entry.id   AF-A0A0S8DYJ3-F1
#
_cell.length_a   1.000
_cell.length_b   1.000
_cell.length_c   1.000
_cell.angle_alpha   90.00
_cell.angle_beta   90.00
_cell.angle_gamma   90.00
#
_symmetry.space_group_name_H-M   'P 1'
#
loop_
_entity.id
_entity.type
_entity.pdbx_description
1 polymer ?
#
loop_
_entity_poly.entity_id
_entity_poly.type
_entity_poly.pdbx_seq_one_letter_code
_entity_poly.pdbx_strand_id
1 'polypeptide(L)'
;MAKRKVIWFLFFASAAVVMIFLPGISRYHQLKARQAKLDDSIERLKKDELNLRREQEKLQKDPTYIEKVAREKLQVTKKGETIVRVENKNAE
;
A
#
# COMPACT_ATOMS: atom_id res chain seq x y z
N MET A 1 25.25 -25.57 -50.76
CA MET A 1 24.88 -24.19 -50.31
C MET A 1 23.40 -24.01 -49.96
N ALA A 2 22.46 -24.63 -50.68
CA ALA A 2 21.01 -24.47 -50.41
C ALA A 2 20.56 -24.94 -49.01
N LYS A 3 21.04 -26.10 -48.54
CA LYS A 3 20.66 -26.65 -47.21
C LYS A 3 21.03 -25.71 -46.05
N ARG A 4 22.20 -25.05 -46.12
CA ARG A 4 22.63 -24.06 -45.13
C ARG A 4 21.70 -22.84 -45.10
N LYS A 5 21.24 -22.37 -46.27
CA LYS A 5 20.28 -21.26 -46.35
C LYS A 5 18.91 -21.62 -45.77
N VAL A 6 18.44 -22.85 -45.99
CA VAL A 6 17.17 -23.36 -45.42
C VAL A 6 17.23 -23.44 -43.90
N ILE A 7 18.34 -23.95 -43.33
CA ILE A 7 18.54 -24.01 -41.87
C ILE A 7 18.52 -22.61 -41.26
N TRP A 8 19.21 -21.65 -41.88
CA TRP A 8 19.19 -20.26 -41.43
C TRP A 8 17.79 -19.63 -41.53
N PHE A 9 17.05 -19.92 -42.58
CA PHE A 9 15.67 -19.44 -42.74
C PHE A 9 14.74 -19.99 -41.65
N LEU A 10 14.82 -21.29 -41.35
CA LEU A 10 14.05 -21.91 -40.25
C LEU A 10 14.43 -21.35 -38.89
N PHE A 11 15.72 -21.08 -38.64
CA PHE A 11 16.18 -20.46 -37.40
C PHE A 11 15.62 -19.04 -37.24
N PHE A 12 15.66 -18.22 -38.30
CA PHE A 12 15.10 -16.87 -38.27
C PHE A 12 13.57 -16.88 -38.10
N ALA A 13 12.87 -17.80 -38.76
CA ALA A 13 11.42 -17.96 -38.58
C ALA A 13 11.07 -18.34 -37.13
N SER A 14 11.81 -19.29 -36.54
CA SER A 14 11.69 -19.67 -35.13
C SER A 14 11.95 -18.49 -34.20
N ALA A 15 13.03 -17.73 -34.43
CA ALA A 15 13.39 -16.57 -33.62
C ALA A 15 12.31 -15.46 -33.70
N ALA A 16 11.75 -15.22 -34.88
CA ALA A 16 10.67 -14.25 -35.07
C ALA A 16 9.42 -14.61 -34.27
N VAL A 17 9.04 -15.89 -34.25
CA VAL A 17 7.92 -16.37 -33.42
C VAL A 17 8.21 -16.09 -31.95
N VAL A 18 9.37 -16.53 -31.42
CA VAL A 18 9.72 -16.29 -30.01
C VAL A 18 9.69 -14.79 -29.65
N MET A 19 10.18 -13.94 -30.54
CA MET A 19 10.22 -12.49 -30.34
C MET A 19 8.83 -11.85 -30.24
N ILE A 20 7.83 -12.38 -30.96
CA ILE A 20 6.44 -11.92 -30.89
C ILE A 20 5.77 -12.34 -29.57
N PHE A 21 6.08 -13.54 -29.07
CA PHE A 21 5.42 -14.10 -27.87
C PHE A 21 6.02 -13.63 -26.54
N LEU A 22 7.32 -13.30 -26.50
CA LEU A 22 8.04 -12.78 -25.32
C LEU A 22 7.34 -11.61 -24.60
N PRO A 23 6.94 -10.51 -25.29
CA PRO A 23 6.29 -9.38 -24.62
C PRO A 23 4.91 -9.75 -24.04
N GLY A 24 4.19 -10.69 -24.66
CA GLY A 24 2.89 -11.16 -24.17
C GLY A 24 3.00 -11.84 -22.81
N ILE A 25 3.99 -12.71 -22.65
CA ILE A 25 4.25 -13.44 -21.39
C ILE A 25 4.68 -12.46 -20.29
N SER A 26 5.60 -11.53 -20.60
CA SER A 26 6.03 -10.51 -19.64
C SER A 26 4.86 -9.64 -19.17
N ARG A 27 3.99 -9.21 -20.10
CA ARG A 27 2.81 -8.41 -19.77
C ARG A 27 1.84 -9.17 -18.87
N TYR A 28 1.64 -10.46 -19.12
CA TYR A 28 0.80 -11.32 -18.29
C TYR A 28 1.33 -11.40 -16.84
N HIS A 29 2.63 -11.65 -16.65
CA HIS A 29 3.23 -11.68 -15.32
C HIS A 29 3.12 -10.33 -14.59
N GLN A 30 3.34 -9.22 -15.30
CA GLN A 30 3.16 -7.89 -14.72
C GLN A 30 1.71 -7.63 -14.29
N LEU A 31 0.73 -8.04 -15.10
CA LEU A 31 -0.68 -7.89 -14.77
C LEU A 31 -1.05 -8.73 -13.55
N LYS A 32 -0.60 -9.98 -13.48
CA LYS A 32 -0.82 -10.87 -12.35
C LYS A 32 -0.22 -10.32 -11.06
N ALA A 33 0.99 -9.77 -11.13
CA ALA A 33 1.64 -9.12 -9.98
C ALA A 33 0.90 -7.84 -9.54
N ARG A 34 0.40 -7.04 -10.48
CA ARG A 34 -0.43 -5.87 -10.16
C ARG A 34 -1.74 -6.28 -9.49
N GLN A 35 -2.41 -7.31 -10.02
CA GLN A 35 -3.65 -7.83 -9.45
C GLN A 35 -3.44 -8.26 -7.99
N ALA A 36 -2.41 -9.06 -7.71
CA ALA A 36 -2.10 -9.49 -6.35
C ALA A 36 -1.83 -8.30 -5.39
N LYS A 37 -1.14 -7.26 -5.86
CA LYS A 37 -0.91 -6.03 -5.07
C LYS A 37 -2.20 -5.25 -4.81
N LEU A 38 -3.07 -5.16 -5.80
CA LEU A 38 -4.37 -4.51 -5.64
C LEU A 38 -5.24 -5.27 -4.63
N ASP A 39 -5.25 -6.60 -4.68
CA ASP A 39 -6.01 -7.43 -3.75
C ASP A 39 -5.52 -7.25 -2.30
N ASP A 40 -4.20 -7.25 -2.06
CA ASP A 40 -3.62 -6.95 -0.75
C ASP A 40 -3.99 -5.54 -0.28
N SER A 41 -3.98 -4.56 -1.20
CA SER A 41 -4.35 -3.18 -0.88
C SER A 41 -5.82 -3.06 -0.49
N ILE A 42 -6.71 -3.79 -1.18
CA ILE A 42 -8.14 -3.84 -0.85
C ILE A 42 -8.34 -4.46 0.54
N GLU A 43 -7.63 -5.55 0.86
CA GLU A 43 -7.75 -6.18 2.18
C GLU A 43 -7.28 -5.24 3.30
N ARG A 44 -6.16 -4.55 3.11
CA ARG A 44 -5.66 -3.54 4.06
C ARG A 44 -6.65 -2.42 4.27
N LEU A 45 -7.15 -1.82 3.18
CA LEU A 45 -8.13 -0.74 3.25
C LEU A 45 -9.43 -1.15 3.95
N LYS A 46 -9.90 -2.39 3.75
CA LYS A 46 -11.07 -2.92 4.48
C LYS A 46 -10.80 -3.03 5.98
N LYS A 47 -9.61 -3.50 6.38
CA LYS A 47 -9.23 -3.56 7.80
C LYS A 47 -9.15 -2.16 8.40
N ASP A 48 -8.57 -1.22 7.69
CA ASP A 48 -8.46 0.17 8.13
C ASP A 48 -9.83 0.84 8.25
N GLU A 49 -10.73 0.60 7.29
CA GLU A 49 -12.12 1.08 7.36
C GLU A 49 -12.82 0.56 8.62
N LEU A 50 -12.71 -0.73 8.92
CA LEU A 50 -13.30 -1.32 10.12
C LEU A 50 -12.72 -0.71 11.41
N ASN A 51 -11.41 -0.49 11.45
CA ASN A 51 -10.75 0.14 12.59
C ASN A 51 -11.21 1.60 12.78
N LEU A 52 -11.25 2.37 11.70
CA LEU A 52 -11.72 3.76 11.70
C LEU A 52 -13.18 3.86 12.12
N ARG A 53 -14.05 2.96 11.63
CA ARG A 53 -15.46 2.91 12.07
C ARG A 53 -15.57 2.65 13.56
N ARG A 54 -14.79 1.71 14.11
CA ARG A 54 -14.76 1.45 15.56
C ARG A 54 -14.24 2.64 16.35
N GLU A 55 -13.21 3.32 15.87
CA GLU A 55 -12.69 4.54 16.51
C GLU A 55 -13.74 5.66 16.48
N GLN A 56 -14.42 5.84 15.35
CA GLN A 56 -15.51 6.79 15.20
C GLN A 56 -16.67 6.49 16.16
N GLU A 57 -17.07 5.22 16.33
CA GLU A 57 -18.08 4.84 17.30
C GLU A 57 -17.66 5.15 18.74
N LYS A 58 -16.40 4.87 19.11
CA LYS A 58 -15.86 5.21 20.43
C LYS A 58 -15.86 6.73 20.65
N LEU A 59 -15.45 7.50 19.66
CA LEU A 59 -15.48 8.97 19.71
C LEU A 59 -16.89 9.57 19.73
N GLN A 60 -17.93 8.83 19.37
CA GLN A 60 -19.32 9.31 19.45
C GLN A 60 -20.03 8.88 20.74
N LYS A 61 -19.72 7.69 21.24
CA LYS A 61 -20.48 7.05 22.32
C LYS A 61 -19.76 7.03 23.66
N ASP A 62 -18.43 7.24 23.71
CA ASP A 62 -17.64 7.20 24.95
C ASP A 62 -17.07 8.59 25.30
N PRO A 63 -17.70 9.32 26.23
CA PRO A 63 -17.22 10.62 26.70
C PRO A 63 -15.80 10.59 27.27
N THR A 64 -15.40 9.48 27.88
CA THR A 64 -14.07 9.31 28.48
C THR A 64 -13.00 9.20 27.41
N TYR A 65 -13.30 8.47 26.33
CA TYR A 65 -12.41 8.34 25.18
C TYR A 65 -12.25 9.68 24.44
N ILE A 66 -13.33 10.45 24.29
CA ILE A 66 -13.29 11.79 23.71
C ILE A 66 -12.40 12.73 24.54
N GLU A 67 -12.57 12.76 25.86
CA GLU A 67 -11.74 13.59 26.75
C GLU A 67 -10.27 13.20 26.67
N LYS A 68 -9.96 11.89 26.64
CA LYS A 68 -8.60 11.39 26.46
C LYS A 68 -8.00 11.86 25.14
N VAL A 69 -8.72 11.70 24.02
CA VAL A 69 -8.25 12.12 22.69
C VAL A 69 -8.10 13.64 22.59
N ALA A 70 -9.01 14.41 23.19
CA ALA A 70 -8.92 15.86 23.24
C ALA A 70 -7.69 16.35 24.01
N ARG A 71 -7.37 15.73 25.16
CA ARG A 71 -6.17 16.07 25.94
C ARG A 71 -4.88 15.62 25.26
N GLU A 72 -4.83 14.40 24.73
CA GLU A 72 -3.60 13.81 24.18
C GLU A 72 -3.29 14.26 22.75
N LYS A 73 -4.27 14.21 21.84
CA LYS A 73 -4.06 14.53 20.41
C LYS A 73 -4.26 16.00 20.09
N LEU A 74 -5.25 16.65 20.71
CA LEU A 74 -5.62 18.03 20.41
C LEU A 74 -5.08 19.04 21.42
N GLN A 75 -4.48 18.58 22.53
CA GLN A 75 -3.98 19.43 23.62
C GLN A 75 -5.04 20.42 24.11
N VAL A 76 -6.29 19.97 24.17
CA VAL A 76 -7.42 20.77 24.66
C VAL A 76 -7.61 20.49 26.15
N THR A 77 -7.76 21.55 26.94
CA THR A 77 -8.00 21.49 28.39
C THR A 77 -9.33 22.15 28.74
N LYS A 78 -9.92 21.80 29.91
CA LYS A 78 -11.14 22.47 30.36
C LYS A 78 -10.85 23.92 30.72
N LYS A 79 -11.90 24.76 30.71
CA LYS A 79 -11.82 26.18 31.08
C LYS A 79 -11.26 26.30 32.51
N GLY A 80 -10.03 26.79 32.63
CA GLY A 80 -9.31 26.93 33.91
C GLY A 80 -8.11 25.98 34.11
N GLU A 81 -7.88 25.03 33.22
CA GLU A 81 -6.72 24.12 33.26
C GLU A 81 -5.59 24.61 32.32
N THR A 82 -4.33 24.60 32.77
CA THR A 82 -3.15 25.00 31.98
C THR A 82 -2.28 23.80 31.63
N ILE A 83 -1.82 23.72 30.37
CA ILE A 83 -0.92 22.65 29.89
C ILE A 83 0.50 22.95 30.38
N VAL A 84 1.05 22.08 31.23
CA VAL A 84 2.45 22.16 31.65
C VAL A 84 3.27 21.21 30.75
N ARG A 85 4.05 21.77 29.84
CA ARG A 85 5.09 21.01 29.12
C ARG A 85 6.37 21.08 29.92
N VAL A 86 6.86 19.93 30.39
CA VAL A 86 8.15 19.84 31.09
C VAL A 86 9.22 19.60 30.04
N GLU A 87 10.01 20.62 29.71
CA GLU A 87 11.22 20.46 28.90
C GLU A 87 12.35 19.97 29.80
N ASN A 88 12.89 18.79 29.51
CA ASN A 88 14.01 18.23 30.24
C ASN A 88 15.31 18.92 29.76
N LYS A 89 15.85 19.84 30.56
CA LYS A 89 17.11 20.55 30.30
C LYS A 89 18.37 19.76 30.67
N ASN A 90 18.32 18.42 30.61
CA ASN A 90 19.49 17.59 30.90
C ASN A 90 19.98 16.92 29.61
N ALA A 91 20.53 17.75 28.73
CA ALA A 91 21.44 17.35 27.67
C ALA A 91 22.51 18.45 27.55
N GLU A 92 23.24 18.65 28.65
CA GLU A 92 24.57 19.28 28.62
C GLU A 92 25.62 18.18 28.43
#